data_AF-A0A4U0ZQ70-F1
#
_entry.id   AF-A0A4U0ZQ70-F1
#
_cell.length_a   1.000
_cell.length_b   1.000
_cell.length_c   1.000
_cell.angle_alpha   90.00
_cell.angle_beta   90.00
_cell.angle_gamma   90.00
#
_symmetry.space_group_name_H-M   'P 1'
#
loop_
_entity.id
_entity.type
_entity.pdbx_description
1 polymer ?
#
loop_
_entity_poly.entity_id
_entity_poly.type
_entity_poly.pdbx_seq_one_letter_code
_entity_poly.pdbx_strand_id
1 'polypeptide(L)'
;MICEETKRALQKLFPADEVIAETPEEAVDDSEKKAKKPVPRANGLLERDYAVHGYHLDAQVAADQVVEAVGILDKADFFIESITGVDWIKDNQLEVIYDFSRYDFDLCRVVIRTRVDRNNPEVPTITEIYAGANWHERETHDFFGIKFIGHPHLIPLLLPEDADFHPLLKDYKA
;
A
#
# COMPACT_ATOMS: atom_id res chain seq x y z
N MET A 1 12.82 16.02 -11.97
CA MET A 1 14.05 15.40 -11.39
C MET A 1 13.76 14.61 -10.11
N ILE A 2 12.78 15.05 -9.31
CA ILE A 2 12.47 14.43 -8.01
C ILE A 2 11.98 12.97 -8.10
N CYS A 3 11.17 12.60 -9.11
CA CYS A 3 10.72 11.22 -9.25
C CYS A 3 11.89 10.24 -9.48
N GLU A 4 12.88 10.62 -10.28
CA GLU A 4 14.08 9.80 -10.52
C GLU A 4 14.94 9.64 -9.25
N GLU A 5 15.10 10.72 -8.48
CA GLU A 5 15.82 10.67 -7.20
C GLU A 5 15.09 9.78 -6.19
N THR A 6 13.77 9.93 -6.10
CA THR A 6 12.91 9.13 -5.23
C THR A 6 12.95 7.66 -5.63
N LYS A 7 12.88 7.36 -6.93
CA LYS A 7 13.04 6.01 -7.47
C LYS A 7 14.37 5.41 -7.04
N ARG A 8 15.48 6.11 -7.23
CA ARG A 8 16.82 5.64 -6.83
C ARG A 8 16.94 5.42 -5.32
N ALA A 9 16.23 6.20 -4.52
CA ALA A 9 16.20 6.01 -3.07
C ALA A 9 15.41 4.75 -2.69
N LEU A 10 14.20 4.58 -3.23
CA LEU A 10 13.35 3.40 -3.00
C LEU A 10 13.99 2.10 -3.52
N GLN A 11 14.71 2.16 -4.64
CA GLN A 11 15.45 1.01 -5.19
C GLN A 11 16.44 0.40 -4.20
N LYS A 12 16.95 1.17 -3.24
CA LYS A 12 17.90 0.66 -2.22
C LYS A 12 17.25 -0.31 -1.24
N LEU A 13 15.92 -0.32 -1.13
CA LEU A 13 15.17 -1.24 -0.30
C LEU A 13 15.09 -2.65 -0.89
N PHE A 14 15.34 -2.77 -2.20
CA PHE A 14 15.24 -4.02 -2.92
C PHE A 14 16.64 -4.57 -3.24
N PRO A 15 16.90 -5.87 -3.01
CA PRO A 15 18.11 -6.49 -3.54
C PRO A 15 18.11 -6.39 -5.08
N ALA A 16 19.30 -6.33 -5.67
CA ALA A 16 19.48 -6.05 -7.11
C ALA A 16 18.73 -7.01 -8.06
N ASP A 17 18.33 -8.19 -7.56
CA ASP A 17 17.62 -9.23 -8.30
C ASP A 17 16.06 -9.14 -8.22
N GLU A 18 15.51 -8.23 -7.40
CA GLU A 18 14.05 -8.06 -7.19
C GLU A 18 13.45 -6.82 -7.88
N VAL A 19 14.23 -6.10 -8.70
CA VAL A 19 13.70 -5.04 -9.55
C VAL A 19 13.01 -5.68 -10.76
N ILE A 20 11.76 -6.07 -10.58
CA ILE A 20 10.94 -6.64 -11.66
C ILE A 20 10.63 -5.52 -12.64
N ALA A 21 11.29 -5.55 -13.81
CA ALA A 21 10.88 -4.79 -14.97
C ALA A 21 9.48 -5.23 -15.40
N GLU A 22 8.63 -4.26 -15.77
CA GLU A 22 7.29 -4.38 -16.32
C GLU A 22 6.76 -5.82 -16.51
N THR A 23 5.77 -6.23 -15.71
CA THR A 23 4.72 -7.05 -16.30
C THR A 23 3.89 -6.12 -17.16
N PRO A 24 3.84 -6.31 -18.49
CA PRO A 24 2.86 -5.60 -19.31
C PRO A 24 1.49 -5.98 -18.75
N GLU A 25 0.67 -4.98 -18.39
CA GLU A 25 -0.77 -5.21 -18.40
C GLU A 25 -1.13 -5.50 -19.86
N GLU A 26 -1.16 -6.79 -20.22
CA GLU A 26 -1.77 -7.22 -21.46
C GLU A 26 -3.19 -6.65 -21.48
N ALA A 27 -3.44 -5.74 -22.42
CA ALA A 27 -4.78 -5.29 -22.78
C ALA A 27 -5.71 -6.51 -22.79
N VAL A 28 -6.72 -6.47 -21.93
CA VAL A 28 -7.65 -7.58 -21.77
C VAL A 28 -8.54 -7.58 -23.01
N ASP A 29 -8.18 -8.39 -24.01
CA ASP A 29 -9.12 -8.88 -25.03
C ASP A 29 -10.16 -9.73 -24.30
N ASP A 30 -11.42 -9.31 -24.41
CA ASP A 30 -12.59 -9.81 -23.68
C ASP A 30 -13.00 -11.24 -24.08
N SER A 31 -12.27 -11.88 -25.00
CA SER A 31 -12.75 -13.10 -25.64
C SER A 31 -12.21 -14.43 -25.07
N GLU A 32 -11.07 -14.51 -24.38
CA GLU A 32 -10.58 -15.80 -23.85
C GLU A 32 -9.66 -15.67 -22.62
N LYS A 33 -10.13 -15.95 -21.40
CA LYS A 33 -9.22 -16.21 -20.25
C LYS A 33 -9.68 -17.37 -19.38
N LYS A 34 -9.10 -18.56 -19.60
CA LYS A 34 -8.90 -19.56 -18.53
C LYS A 34 -8.12 -18.87 -17.40
N ALA A 35 -8.70 -18.87 -16.20
CA ALA A 35 -8.15 -18.22 -15.02
C ALA A 35 -6.75 -18.78 -14.67
N LYS A 36 -5.68 -18.08 -15.09
CA LYS A 36 -4.38 -18.20 -14.44
C LYS A 36 -4.56 -17.70 -13.01
N LYS A 37 -4.16 -18.49 -12.01
CA LYS A 37 -4.20 -18.07 -10.59
C LYS A 37 -3.43 -16.74 -10.48
N PRO A 38 -4.00 -15.68 -9.87
CA PRO A 38 -3.26 -14.47 -9.61
C PRO A 38 -2.09 -14.85 -8.70
N VAL A 39 -0.87 -14.59 -9.16
CA VAL A 39 0.32 -14.75 -8.32
C VAL A 39 0.39 -13.50 -7.45
N PRO A 40 0.65 -13.63 -6.13
CA PRO A 40 0.87 -12.48 -5.28
C PRO A 40 1.94 -11.57 -5.90
N ARG A 41 1.68 -10.27 -5.93
CA ARG A 41 2.63 -9.30 -6.48
C ARG A 41 3.93 -9.41 -5.70
N ALA A 42 5.02 -9.72 -6.41
CA ALA A 42 6.33 -9.79 -5.80
C ALA A 42 6.80 -8.39 -5.37
N ASN A 43 7.63 -8.34 -4.34
CA ASN A 43 8.25 -7.11 -3.88
C ASN A 43 9.10 -6.51 -5.00
N GLY A 44 9.08 -5.19 -5.12
CA GLY A 44 9.80 -4.47 -6.17
C GLY A 44 9.23 -3.09 -6.42
N LEU A 45 9.92 -2.33 -7.27
CA LEU A 45 9.55 -0.98 -7.67
C LEU A 45 9.23 -0.93 -9.17
N LEU A 46 8.04 -0.43 -9.50
CA LEU A 46 7.61 -0.21 -10.87
C LEU A 46 7.46 1.28 -11.17
N GLU A 47 7.95 1.68 -12.34
CA GLU A 47 7.55 2.94 -12.97
C GLU A 47 6.23 2.75 -13.69
N ARG A 48 5.37 3.76 -13.61
CA ARG A 48 4.05 3.75 -14.21
C ARG A 48 3.81 5.04 -14.98
N ASP A 49 3.06 4.91 -16.07
CA ASP A 49 2.56 6.08 -16.78
C ASP A 49 1.47 6.75 -15.93
N TYR A 50 1.76 7.99 -15.51
CA TYR A 50 0.83 8.81 -14.74
C TYR A 50 -0.50 9.01 -15.45
N ALA A 51 -0.52 9.13 -16.79
CA ALA A 51 -1.76 9.35 -17.54
C ALA A 51 -2.72 8.16 -17.50
N VAL A 52 -2.19 6.95 -17.24
CA VAL A 52 -2.97 5.70 -17.18
C VAL A 52 -3.35 5.35 -15.75
N HIS A 53 -2.39 5.46 -14.82
CA HIS A 53 -2.55 4.95 -13.46
C HIS A 53 -2.78 6.04 -12.40
N GLY A 54 -2.44 7.29 -12.70
CA GLY A 54 -2.54 8.41 -11.76
C GLY A 54 -1.37 8.51 -10.76
N TYR A 55 -0.32 7.68 -10.90
CA TYR A 55 0.91 7.73 -10.13
C TYR A 55 2.13 7.38 -10.99
N HIS A 56 3.31 7.82 -10.56
CA HIS A 56 4.57 7.67 -11.30
C HIS A 56 5.36 6.45 -10.84
N LEU A 57 5.30 6.14 -9.54
CA LEU A 57 6.03 5.03 -8.92
C LEU A 57 5.08 4.16 -8.09
N ASP A 58 5.31 2.86 -8.13
CA ASP A 58 4.51 1.87 -7.41
C ASP A 58 5.43 0.80 -6.81
N ALA A 59 5.65 0.89 -5.51
CA ALA A 59 6.57 0.03 -4.77
C ALA A 59 5.77 -0.98 -3.93
N GLN A 60 5.97 -2.27 -4.22
CA GLN A 60 5.53 -3.35 -3.33
C GLN A 60 6.67 -3.66 -2.36
N VAL A 61 6.48 -3.42 -1.07
CA VAL A 61 7.47 -3.66 -0.02
C VAL A 61 6.98 -4.71 0.97
N ALA A 62 7.91 -5.32 1.71
CA ALA A 62 7.56 -6.13 2.87
C ALA A 62 7.04 -5.24 4.02
N ALA A 63 6.23 -5.82 4.93
CA ALA A 63 5.62 -5.07 6.02
C ALA A 63 6.65 -4.41 6.96
N ASP A 64 7.77 -5.06 7.21
CA ASP A 64 8.88 -4.54 8.02
C ASP A 64 9.66 -3.40 7.34
N GLN A 65 9.55 -3.27 6.02
CA GLN A 65 10.19 -2.21 5.24
C GLN A 65 9.33 -0.94 5.08
N VAL A 66 8.05 -0.97 5.49
CA VAL A 66 7.11 0.14 5.30
C VAL A 66 7.62 1.43 5.94
N VAL A 67 8.09 1.38 7.19
CA VAL A 67 8.59 2.57 7.92
C VAL A 67 9.79 3.18 7.21
N GLU A 68 10.70 2.35 6.70
CA GLU A 68 11.87 2.82 5.97
C GLU A 68 11.49 3.46 4.64
N ALA A 69 10.59 2.83 3.87
CA ALA A 69 10.08 3.35 2.61
C ALA A 69 9.38 4.70 2.78
N VAL A 70 8.54 4.82 3.80
CA VAL A 70 7.83 6.06 4.13
C VAL A 70 8.79 7.13 4.64
N GLY A 71 9.83 6.76 5.41
CA GLY A 71 10.89 7.68 5.83
C GLY A 71 11.75 8.22 4.68
N ILE A 72 11.85 7.50 3.56
CA ILE A 72 12.47 8.02 2.32
C ILE A 72 11.58 9.11 1.71
N LEU A 73 10.26 8.90 1.68
CA LEU A 73 9.30 9.85 1.13
C LEU A 73 9.19 11.13 1.97
N ASP A 74 9.22 11.01 3.29
CA ASP A 74 9.23 12.15 4.21
C ASP A 74 10.45 13.06 3.99
N LYS A 75 11.64 12.48 3.88
CA LYS A 75 12.88 13.22 3.56
C LYS A 75 12.85 13.88 2.17
N ALA A 76 11.98 13.40 1.29
CA ALA A 76 11.77 13.94 -0.04
C ALA A 76 10.50 14.81 -0.12
N ASP A 77 10.03 15.35 1.02
CA ASP A 77 8.88 16.25 1.18
C ASP A 77 7.59 15.77 0.49
N PHE A 78 7.34 14.46 0.49
CA PHE A 78 6.05 13.95 0.07
C PHE A 78 5.01 14.13 1.17
N PHE A 79 3.77 14.39 0.75
CA PHE A 79 2.60 14.40 1.62
C PHE A 79 1.86 13.07 1.49
N ILE A 80 1.30 12.59 2.59
CA ILE A 80 0.39 11.44 2.58
C ILE A 80 -1.00 11.90 2.13
N GLU A 81 -1.58 11.21 1.12
CA GLU A 81 -2.92 11.46 0.61
C GLU A 81 -3.95 10.50 1.24
N SER A 82 -3.63 9.21 1.30
CA SER A 82 -4.51 8.18 1.83
C SER A 82 -3.77 6.92 2.28
N ILE A 83 -4.41 6.17 3.19
CA ILE A 83 -4.05 4.78 3.49
C ILE A 83 -5.33 3.97 3.30
N THR A 84 -5.26 2.91 2.50
CA THR A 84 -6.41 2.06 2.18
C THR A 84 -6.08 0.58 2.32
N GLY A 85 -7.07 -0.20 2.73
CA GLY A 85 -7.00 -1.66 2.77
C GLY A 85 -7.64 -2.32 1.55
N VAL A 86 -7.11 -3.45 1.12
CA VAL A 86 -7.70 -4.31 0.08
C VAL A 86 -7.67 -5.77 0.53
N ASP A 87 -8.83 -6.43 0.50
CA ASP A 87 -8.92 -7.87 0.80
C ASP A 87 -8.66 -8.72 -0.45
N TRP A 88 -7.52 -9.40 -0.49
CA TRP A 88 -7.18 -10.40 -1.49
C TRP A 88 -7.58 -11.81 -1.02
N ILE A 89 -8.88 -12.01 -0.78
CA ILE A 89 -9.45 -13.26 -0.24
C ILE A 89 -9.00 -14.54 -0.95
N LYS A 90 -8.78 -14.49 -2.28
CA LYS A 90 -8.30 -15.65 -3.06
C LYS A 90 -6.86 -16.06 -2.73
N ASP A 91 -6.06 -15.10 -2.29
CA ASP A 91 -4.65 -15.27 -1.95
C ASP A 91 -4.46 -15.39 -0.42
N ASN A 92 -5.54 -15.30 0.36
CA ASN A 92 -5.53 -15.21 1.82
C ASN A 92 -4.61 -14.08 2.35
N GLN A 93 -4.62 -12.94 1.68
CA GLN A 93 -3.81 -11.78 2.03
C GLN A 93 -4.67 -10.53 2.18
N LEU A 94 -4.25 -9.63 3.06
CA LEU A 94 -4.69 -8.24 3.05
C LEU A 94 -3.56 -7.37 2.51
N GLU A 95 -3.91 -6.33 1.77
CA GLU A 95 -2.96 -5.35 1.26
C GLU A 95 -3.26 -3.98 1.85
N VAL A 96 -2.22 -3.28 2.29
CA VAL A 96 -2.30 -1.87 2.68
C VAL A 96 -1.59 -1.05 1.63
N ILE A 97 -2.29 -0.02 1.14
CA ILE A 97 -1.83 0.88 0.09
C ILE A 97 -1.72 2.28 0.70
N TYR A 98 -0.55 2.87 0.58
CA TYR A 98 -0.25 4.22 1.02
C TYR A 98 -0.01 5.08 -0.22
N ASP A 99 -0.83 6.11 -0.40
CA ASP A 99 -0.72 7.03 -1.52
C ASP A 99 -0.01 8.31 -1.06
N PHE A 100 1.03 8.70 -1.79
CA PHE A 100 1.81 9.89 -1.52
C PHE A 100 1.87 10.80 -2.75
N SER A 101 1.88 12.10 -2.50
CA SER A 101 2.06 13.09 -3.55
C SER A 101 2.98 14.22 -3.13
N ARG A 102 3.64 14.79 -4.13
CA ARG A 102 4.41 16.02 -4.02
C ARG A 102 3.86 17.01 -5.02
N TYR A 103 3.52 18.21 -4.54
CA TYR A 103 2.89 19.27 -5.33
C TYR A 103 3.83 20.41 -5.71
N ASP A 104 5.08 20.41 -5.22
CA ASP A 104 6.09 21.41 -5.58
C ASP A 104 6.63 21.18 -6.99
N PHE A 105 6.63 22.23 -7.83
CA PHE A 105 7.26 22.40 -9.16
C PHE A 105 7.23 21.21 -10.17
N ASP A 106 7.63 20.01 -9.78
CA ASP A 106 7.50 18.74 -10.49
C ASP A 106 6.46 17.85 -9.77
N LEU A 107 5.29 17.62 -10.39
CA LEU A 107 4.32 16.65 -9.88
C LEU A 107 4.96 15.26 -9.79
N CYS A 108 4.94 14.68 -8.60
CA CYS A 108 5.35 13.29 -8.39
C CYS A 108 4.36 12.59 -7.46
N ARG A 109 3.95 11.38 -7.83
CA ARG A 109 3.02 10.55 -7.06
C ARG A 109 3.58 9.16 -6.91
N VAL A 110 3.58 8.67 -5.69
CA VAL A 110 4.20 7.40 -5.32
C VAL A 110 3.20 6.59 -4.52
N VAL A 111 3.07 5.32 -4.86
CA VAL A 111 2.25 4.37 -4.12
C VAL A 111 3.19 3.37 -3.45
N ILE A 112 3.02 3.18 -2.15
CA ILE A 112 3.67 2.11 -1.38
C ILE A 112 2.61 1.07 -1.05
N ARG A 113 2.87 -0.20 -1.34
CA ARG A 113 1.98 -1.32 -1.07
C ARG A 113 2.67 -2.33 -0.20
N THR A 114 1.95 -2.92 0.74
CA THR A 114 2.42 -4.06 1.54
C THR A 114 1.33 -5.10 1.63
N ARG A 115 1.71 -6.38 1.53
CA ARG A 115 0.80 -7.51 1.70
C ARG A 115 1.13 -8.26 2.97
N VAL A 116 0.10 -8.60 3.74
CA VAL A 116 0.19 -9.34 5.00
C VAL A 116 -0.77 -10.51 5.02
N ASP A 117 -0.50 -11.49 5.88
CA ASP A 117 -1.40 -12.64 6.07
C ASP A 117 -2.76 -12.17 6.61
N ARG A 118 -3.84 -12.67 6.02
CA ARG A 118 -5.21 -12.27 6.39
C ARG A 118 -5.63 -12.74 7.79
N ASN A 119 -5.05 -13.83 8.31
CA ASN A 119 -5.39 -14.37 9.63
C ASN A 119 -4.63 -13.66 10.76
N ASN A 120 -3.45 -13.12 10.48
CA ASN A 120 -2.72 -12.27 11.41
C ASN A 120 -2.14 -11.03 10.71
N PRO A 121 -3.00 -10.07 10.31
CA PRO A 121 -2.57 -8.91 9.54
C PRO A 121 -1.92 -7.87 10.45
N GLU A 122 -0.59 -7.79 10.41
CA GLU A 122 0.19 -6.85 11.21
C GLU A 122 1.10 -6.01 10.32
N VAL A 123 1.05 -4.68 10.49
CA VAL A 123 1.90 -3.72 9.78
C VAL A 123 2.42 -2.70 10.80
N PRO A 124 3.69 -2.27 10.76
CA PRO A 124 4.16 -1.16 11.58
C PRO A 124 3.38 0.13 11.29
N THR A 125 3.06 0.91 12.33
CA THR A 125 2.48 2.25 12.15
C THR A 125 3.48 3.21 11.52
N ILE A 126 2.98 4.18 10.75
CA ILE A 126 3.75 5.32 10.27
C ILE A 126 3.37 6.64 10.96
N THR A 127 2.57 6.58 12.03
CA THR A 127 2.10 7.77 12.76
C THR A 127 3.20 8.63 13.36
N GLU A 128 4.37 8.04 13.66
CA GLU A 128 5.54 8.79 14.14
C GLU A 128 6.18 9.65 13.03
N ILE A 129 5.96 9.31 11.76
CA ILE A 129 6.44 10.06 10.59
C ILE A 129 5.35 11.02 10.12
N TYR A 130 4.16 10.49 9.84
CA TYR A 130 3.02 11.26 9.34
C TYR A 130 1.89 11.25 10.35
N ALA A 131 1.67 12.37 11.03
CA ALA A 131 0.56 12.51 11.98
C ALA A 131 -0.82 12.25 11.35
N GLY A 132 -0.98 12.54 10.06
CA GLY A 132 -2.20 12.27 9.29
C GLY A 132 -2.56 10.78 9.19
N ALA A 133 -1.57 9.88 9.32
CA ALA A 133 -1.79 8.44 9.28
C ALA A 133 -2.67 7.94 10.45
N ASN A 134 -2.77 8.69 11.56
CA ASN A 134 -3.51 8.27 12.75
C ASN A 134 -4.98 7.93 12.43
N TRP A 135 -5.64 8.78 11.64
CA TRP A 135 -7.03 8.55 11.26
C TRP A 135 -7.16 7.41 10.24
N HIS A 136 -6.29 7.38 9.23
CA HIS A 136 -6.37 6.39 8.16
C HIS A 136 -6.00 4.98 8.61
N GLU A 137 -5.02 4.82 9.50
CA GLU A 137 -4.66 3.54 10.10
C GLU A 137 -5.78 3.02 11.00
N ARG A 138 -6.44 3.91 11.77
CA ARG A 138 -7.62 3.52 12.56
C ARG A 138 -8.79 3.10 11.70
N GLU A 139 -9.10 3.84 10.63
CA GLU A 139 -10.15 3.47 9.68
C GLU A 139 -9.86 2.11 9.02
N THR A 140 -8.62 1.90 8.58
CA THR A 140 -8.19 0.63 7.96
C THR A 140 -8.26 -0.52 8.95
N HIS A 141 -7.88 -0.30 10.21
CA HIS A 141 -8.05 -1.28 11.28
C HIS A 141 -9.54 -1.61 11.51
N ASP A 142 -10.39 -0.59 11.59
CA ASP A 142 -11.82 -0.75 11.87
C ASP A 142 -12.50 -1.61 10.79
N PHE A 143 -12.19 -1.35 9.52
CA PHE A 143 -12.88 -2.00 8.41
C PHE A 143 -12.27 -3.30 7.89
N PHE A 144 -10.97 -3.54 8.13
CA PHE A 144 -10.26 -4.73 7.63
C PHE A 144 -9.61 -5.57 8.73
N GLY A 145 -9.57 -5.09 9.97
CA GLY A 145 -8.95 -5.81 11.10
C GLY A 145 -7.42 -5.80 11.10
N ILE A 146 -6.79 -4.94 10.28
CA ILE A 146 -5.32 -4.82 10.21
C ILE A 146 -4.79 -4.14 11.47
N LYS A 147 -3.84 -4.78 12.16
CA LYS A 147 -3.21 -4.27 13.37
C LYS A 147 -1.99 -3.42 13.03
N PHE A 148 -2.06 -2.12 13.34
CA PHE A 148 -0.95 -1.20 13.19
C PHE A 148 -0.07 -1.18 14.45
N ILE A 149 1.06 -1.88 14.40
CA ILE A 149 1.96 -2.07 15.54
C ILE A 149 2.64 -0.75 15.89
N GLY A 150 2.55 -0.35 17.16
CA GLY A 150 3.09 0.91 17.67
C GLY A 150 2.14 2.11 17.57
N HIS A 151 0.94 1.95 17.00
CA HIS A 151 -0.03 3.04 16.85
C HIS A 151 -0.49 3.58 18.21
N PRO A 152 -0.48 4.92 18.44
CA PRO A 152 -0.69 5.51 19.76
C PRO A 152 -2.11 5.33 20.32
N HIS A 153 -3.11 5.15 19.45
CA HIS A 153 -4.52 5.09 19.84
C HIS A 153 -5.34 4.23 18.87
N LEU A 154 -5.00 2.95 18.77
CA LEU A 154 -5.66 2.01 17.84
C LEU A 154 -6.96 1.47 18.44
N ILE A 155 -7.99 2.31 18.43
CA ILE A 155 -9.36 1.94 18.82
C ILE A 155 -10.32 2.22 17.65
N PRO A 156 -11.51 1.59 17.64
CA PRO A 156 -12.54 1.85 16.62
C PRO A 156 -12.76 3.34 16.36
N LEU A 157 -13.08 3.69 15.11
CA LEU A 157 -13.24 5.07 14.68
C LEU A 157 -14.64 5.35 14.16
N LEU A 158 -15.15 4.47 13.32
CA LEU A 158 -16.41 4.61 12.61
C LEU A 158 -17.45 3.56 13.04
N LEU A 159 -17.00 2.35 13.36
CA LEU A 159 -17.86 1.29 13.86
C LEU A 159 -18.20 1.50 15.35
N PRO A 160 -19.33 0.92 15.82
CA PRO A 160 -19.62 0.85 17.24
C PRO A 160 -18.47 0.22 18.05
N GLU A 161 -18.25 0.67 19.28
CA GLU A 161 -17.15 0.20 20.14
C GLU A 161 -17.21 -1.31 20.45
N ASP A 162 -18.40 -1.90 20.35
CA ASP A 162 -18.68 -3.32 20.57
C ASP A 162 -18.69 -4.16 19.28
N ALA A 163 -18.35 -3.56 18.14
CA ALA A 163 -18.28 -4.28 16.87
C ALA A 163 -17.18 -5.36 16.89
N ASP A 164 -17.55 -6.59 16.55
CA ASP A 164 -16.66 -7.75 16.42
C ASP A 164 -16.44 -8.17 14.96
N PHE A 165 -16.79 -7.28 14.02
CA PHE A 165 -16.79 -7.54 12.59
C PHE A 165 -16.07 -6.45 11.80
N HIS A 166 -15.64 -6.81 10.60
CA HIS A 166 -14.91 -5.94 9.68
C HIS A 166 -15.63 -5.91 8.32
N PRO A 167 -16.45 -4.87 8.05
CA PRO A 167 -17.44 -4.92 6.97
C PRO A 167 -16.86 -4.86 5.56
N LEU A 168 -15.60 -4.43 5.38
CA LEU A 168 -14.94 -4.39 4.07
C LEU A 168 -14.18 -5.68 3.72
N LEU A 169 -14.20 -6.69 4.60
CA LEU A 169 -13.76 -8.05 4.26
C LEU A 169 -14.74 -8.70 3.28
N LYS A 170 -14.22 -9.39 2.27
CA LYS A 170 -15.02 -9.95 1.16
C LYS A 170 -15.92 -11.13 1.56
N ASP A 171 -15.65 -11.77 2.69
CA ASP A 171 -16.49 -12.83 3.26
C ASP A 171 -17.48 -12.33 4.31
N TYR A 172 -17.44 -11.04 4.66
CA TYR A 172 -18.42 -10.44 5.54
C TYR A 172 -19.81 -10.47 4.88
N LYS A 173 -20.81 -10.89 5.66
CA LYS A 173 -22.22 -10.88 5.26
C LYS A 173 -22.98 -10.00 6.24
N ALA A 174 -23.54 -8.91 5.72
CA ALA A 174 -24.39 -7.98 6.46
C ALA A 174 -25.75 -8.59 6.82
#